data_AF-E0U8B8-F1
#
_entry.id   AF-E0U8B8-F1
#
_cell.length_a   1.000
_cell.length_b   1.000
_cell.length_c   1.000
_cell.angle_alpha   90.00
_cell.angle_beta   90.00
_cell.angle_gamma   90.00
#
_symmetry.space_group_name_H-M   'P 1'
#
loop_
_entity.id
_entity.type
_entity.pdbx_description
1 polymer ?
#
loop_
_entity_poly.entity_id
_entity_poly.type
_entity_poly.pdbx_seq_one_letter_code
_entity_poly.pdbx_strand_id
1 'polypeptide(L)'
;MNQFLAKAFNLPTTTVSLSIAAVFFNLSATAATFTPFSFVTNVTASPNLSSNPNLLNDPTLDVRLDSVSWGGITVNNFEVVSTGRVLQNDTYFNTADGNTYGILHSGHGPNTESDPLVEEGPAKPNPSDLDIANSLGNLNLNSLLVTRENGNTASIEVSFANPVNTFFFWERGGTPGSSVAGDSDLLVEALSDDGSTVLATYKILRANYTKAGYNISTIVPPVLNNGPFNIGSIGISLGDITTKTLRLTSTNNNLGAANGDNGPDFKVVAANVTVPEPGSLMALLLATVLGGLHKSKNWKSD
;
A
#
# COMPACT_ATOMS: atom_id res chain seq x y z
N MET A 1 -52.31 16.64 -72.11
CA MET A 1 -51.44 15.88 -71.20
C MET A 1 -50.02 16.00 -71.76
N ASN A 2 -49.24 17.00 -71.33
CA ASN A 2 -48.33 17.00 -70.16
C ASN A 2 -47.21 15.96 -70.40
N GLN A 3 -45.89 16.21 -70.47
CA GLN A 3 -44.98 17.22 -69.91
C GLN A 3 -43.62 17.11 -70.66
N PHE A 4 -42.95 18.22 -71.03
CA PHE A 4 -41.80 18.87 -70.37
C PHE A 4 -40.45 18.10 -70.30
N LEU A 5 -39.46 18.73 -70.96
CA LEU A 5 -38.00 18.76 -70.74
C LEU A 5 -37.44 18.18 -69.42
N ALA A 6 -36.28 17.52 -69.48
CA ALA A 6 -35.08 17.97 -68.75
C ALA A 6 -33.79 17.25 -69.19
N LYS A 7 -32.72 18.04 -69.23
CA LYS A 7 -31.32 17.69 -69.50
C LYS A 7 -30.75 16.73 -68.46
N ALA A 8 -29.92 15.79 -68.92
CA ALA A 8 -29.01 15.05 -68.06
C ALA A 8 -27.93 15.98 -67.50
N PHE A 9 -27.94 16.18 -66.17
CA PHE A 9 -26.84 16.74 -65.40
C PHE A 9 -26.12 15.57 -64.73
N ASN A 10 -24.89 15.28 -65.14
CA ASN A 10 -24.00 14.42 -64.37
C ASN A 10 -23.38 15.24 -63.24
N LEU A 11 -23.76 14.97 -61.99
CA LEU A 11 -22.97 15.39 -60.82
C LEU A 11 -21.92 14.31 -60.53
N PRO A 12 -20.62 14.64 -60.42
CA PRO A 12 -19.67 13.72 -59.83
C PRO A 12 -19.89 13.69 -58.31
N THR A 13 -20.33 12.55 -57.79
CA THR A 13 -20.30 12.27 -56.34
C THR A 13 -18.84 12.07 -55.93
N THR A 14 -18.23 13.11 -55.37
CA THR A 14 -16.95 13.00 -54.66
C THR A 14 -17.19 12.31 -53.32
N THR A 15 -16.90 11.01 -53.28
CA THR A 15 -16.73 10.27 -52.02
C THR A 15 -15.48 10.78 -51.32
N VAL A 16 -15.67 11.66 -50.34
CA VAL A 16 -14.60 12.03 -49.40
C VAL A 16 -14.38 10.83 -48.47
N SER A 17 -13.37 10.02 -48.78
CA SER A 17 -12.89 9.01 -47.83
C SER A 17 -12.18 9.74 -46.69
N LEU A 18 -12.83 9.77 -45.52
CA LEU A 18 -12.19 10.14 -44.26
C LEU A 18 -11.25 9.00 -43.85
N SER A 19 -9.99 9.13 -44.24
CA SER A 19 -8.92 8.28 -43.71
C SER A 19 -8.77 8.56 -42.22
N ILE A 20 -9.27 7.67 -41.37
CA ILE A 20 -8.93 7.64 -39.94
C ILE A 20 -7.44 7.30 -39.87
N ALA A 21 -6.60 8.31 -39.70
CA ALA A 21 -5.20 8.13 -39.40
C ALA A 21 -5.12 7.51 -37.99
N ALA A 22 -4.88 6.20 -37.93
CA ALA A 22 -4.50 5.53 -36.70
C ALA A 22 -3.14 6.09 -36.28
N VAL A 23 -3.14 7.04 -35.35
CA VAL A 23 -1.93 7.47 -34.66
C VAL A 23 -1.53 6.32 -33.76
N PHE A 24 -0.63 5.48 -34.25
CA PHE A 24 0.06 4.51 -33.41
C PHE A 24 0.97 5.30 -32.45
N PHE A 25 0.47 5.55 -31.25
CA PHE A 25 1.32 5.98 -30.15
C PHE A 25 2.24 4.81 -29.81
N ASN A 26 3.51 4.90 -30.22
CA ASN A 26 4.55 4.07 -29.64
C ASN A 26 4.70 4.50 -28.18
N LEU A 27 3.94 3.84 -27.29
CA LEU A 27 4.18 3.91 -25.86
C LEU A 27 5.49 3.17 -25.63
N SER A 28 6.58 3.93 -25.47
CA SER A 28 7.83 3.39 -24.95
C SER A 28 7.49 2.68 -23.64
N ALA A 29 7.89 1.41 -23.50
CA ALA A 29 7.72 0.66 -22.27
C ALA A 29 8.46 1.40 -21.15
N THR A 30 7.72 2.14 -20.33
CA THR A 30 8.23 2.72 -19.08
C THR A 30 8.48 1.57 -18.12
N ALA A 31 9.68 1.55 -17.53
CA ALA A 31 9.97 0.66 -16.40
C ALA A 31 8.90 0.85 -15.32
N ALA A 32 8.46 -0.23 -14.69
CA ALA A 32 7.48 -0.13 -13.62
C ALA A 32 8.09 0.70 -12.48
N THR A 33 7.32 1.65 -11.96
CA THR A 33 7.74 2.49 -10.83
C THR A 33 6.66 2.51 -9.79
N PHE A 34 7.05 2.47 -8.52
CA PHE A 34 6.13 2.77 -7.44
C PHE A 34 5.84 4.27 -7.37
N THR A 35 4.57 4.61 -7.24
CA THR A 35 4.10 5.96 -6.93
C THR A 35 3.56 5.98 -5.50
N PRO A 36 4.18 6.76 -4.57
CA PRO A 36 3.69 6.86 -3.21
C PRO A 36 2.46 7.78 -3.10
N PHE A 37 1.61 7.51 -2.13
CA PHE A 37 0.46 8.35 -1.79
C PHE A 37 0.10 8.24 -0.31
N SER A 38 -0.55 9.26 0.23
CA SER A 38 -1.13 9.23 1.57
C SER A 38 -2.58 8.77 1.52
N PHE A 39 -3.03 8.11 2.57
CA PHE A 39 -4.41 7.64 2.72
C PHE A 39 -4.90 7.82 4.16
N VAL A 40 -6.21 7.82 4.33
CA VAL A 40 -6.87 7.77 5.65
C VAL A 40 -7.05 6.31 6.02
N THR A 41 -6.63 5.92 7.23
CA THR A 41 -6.89 4.59 7.79
C THR A 41 -8.17 4.63 8.60
N ASN A 42 -9.14 3.76 8.30
CA ASN A 42 -10.35 3.58 9.09
C ASN A 42 -10.26 2.26 9.84
N VAL A 43 -10.44 2.30 11.14
CA VAL A 43 -10.20 1.15 12.03
C VAL A 43 -11.30 1.00 13.07
N THR A 44 -11.42 -0.23 13.59
CA THR A 44 -12.21 -0.57 14.77
C THR A 44 -11.24 -1.04 15.86
N ALA A 45 -11.35 -0.48 17.07
CA ALA A 45 -10.58 -0.92 18.24
C ALA A 45 -11.45 -1.79 19.18
N SER A 46 -10.83 -2.79 19.82
CA SER A 46 -11.53 -3.73 20.71
C SER A 46 -10.63 -4.24 21.86
N PRO A 47 -11.21 -4.67 23.01
CA PRO A 47 -12.64 -4.65 23.38
C PRO A 47 -13.23 -3.23 23.44
N ASN A 48 -14.43 -3.05 22.88
CA ASN A 48 -15.16 -1.78 22.99
C ASN A 48 -15.73 -1.64 24.40
N LEU A 49 -14.91 -1.15 25.33
CA LEU A 49 -15.27 -1.09 26.75
C LEU A 49 -16.16 0.12 27.11
N SER A 50 -16.42 1.08 26.22
CA SER A 50 -17.42 2.14 26.38
C SER A 50 -17.49 3.09 25.18
N SER A 51 -18.54 3.91 25.07
CA SER A 51 -18.74 4.99 24.07
C SER A 51 -17.73 6.16 24.15
N ASN A 52 -16.46 5.88 24.45
CA ASN A 52 -15.40 6.86 24.62
C ASN A 52 -14.66 7.07 23.27
N PRO A 53 -14.73 8.27 22.68
CA PRO A 53 -14.05 8.57 21.41
C PRO A 53 -12.52 8.52 21.50
N ASN A 54 -11.94 8.45 22.70
CA ASN A 54 -10.49 8.32 22.90
C ASN A 54 -9.98 6.87 22.83
N LEU A 55 -10.83 5.86 22.61
CA LEU A 55 -10.40 4.45 22.55
C LEU A 55 -9.40 4.17 21.42
N LEU A 56 -9.47 4.90 20.30
CA LEU A 56 -8.45 4.79 19.24
C LEU A 56 -7.05 5.21 19.69
N ASN A 57 -6.93 5.90 20.83
CA ASN A 57 -5.65 6.27 21.43
C ASN A 57 -5.26 5.36 22.60
N ASP A 58 -6.09 4.41 23.02
CA ASP A 58 -5.69 3.39 23.98
C ASP A 58 -4.80 2.38 23.27
N PRO A 59 -3.48 2.38 23.56
CA PRO A 59 -2.53 1.59 22.81
C PRO A 59 -2.55 0.12 23.21
N THR A 60 -3.39 -0.28 24.17
CA THR A 60 -3.47 -1.65 24.65
C THR A 60 -4.59 -2.45 23.99
N LEU A 61 -5.44 -1.79 23.20
CA LEU A 61 -6.50 -2.42 22.43
C LEU A 61 -5.98 -3.02 21.13
N ASP A 62 -6.70 -4.01 20.63
CA ASP A 62 -6.49 -4.54 19.29
C ASP A 62 -7.20 -3.66 18.26
N VAL A 63 -6.53 -3.41 17.15
CA VAL A 63 -6.98 -2.49 16.11
C VAL A 63 -7.15 -3.27 14.80
N ARG A 64 -8.40 -3.48 14.39
CA ARG A 64 -8.72 -4.06 13.08
C ARG A 64 -8.78 -2.98 12.01
N LEU A 65 -8.13 -3.21 10.88
CA LEU A 65 -8.32 -2.44 9.66
C LEU A 65 -9.70 -2.72 9.05
N ASP A 66 -10.51 -1.67 8.89
CA ASP A 66 -11.80 -1.77 8.21
C ASP A 66 -11.72 -1.30 6.75
N SER A 67 -11.03 -0.18 6.51
CA SER A 67 -10.83 0.34 5.16
C SER A 67 -9.70 1.38 5.10
N VAL A 68 -9.28 1.70 3.89
CA VAL A 68 -8.42 2.84 3.58
C VAL A 68 -9.06 3.71 2.50
N SER A 69 -8.88 5.02 2.60
CA SER A 69 -9.49 5.98 1.65
C SER A 69 -8.49 7.04 1.19
N TRP A 70 -8.46 7.29 -0.12
CA TRP A 70 -7.65 8.35 -0.74
C TRP A 70 -8.26 8.75 -2.09
N GLY A 71 -8.18 10.04 -2.46
CA GLY A 71 -8.59 10.48 -3.80
C GLY A 71 -10.03 10.12 -4.21
N GLY A 72 -10.95 9.94 -3.26
CA GLY A 72 -12.33 9.49 -3.52
C GLY A 72 -12.50 7.97 -3.69
N ILE A 73 -11.42 7.20 -3.63
CA ILE A 73 -11.41 5.73 -3.60
C ILE A 73 -11.49 5.27 -2.15
N THR A 74 -12.25 4.21 -1.88
CA THR A 74 -12.24 3.48 -0.61
C THR A 74 -12.02 2.01 -0.89
N VAL A 75 -11.02 1.43 -0.24
CA VAL A 75 -10.71 0.00 -0.29
C VAL A 75 -11.04 -0.60 1.06
N ASN A 76 -11.87 -1.63 1.05
CA ASN A 76 -12.26 -2.44 2.22
C ASN A 76 -12.18 -3.95 1.93
N ASN A 77 -11.74 -4.32 0.71
CA ASN A 77 -11.45 -5.70 0.33
C ASN A 77 -9.94 -5.79 0.07
N PHE A 78 -9.22 -6.35 1.03
CA PHE A 78 -7.77 -6.42 1.02
C PHE A 78 -7.29 -7.83 0.68
N GLU A 79 -6.17 -7.89 -0.03
CA GLU A 79 -5.32 -9.06 -0.10
C GLU A 79 -4.32 -9.00 1.06
N VAL A 80 -4.32 -10.02 1.90
CA VAL A 80 -3.36 -10.18 2.99
C VAL A 80 -2.24 -11.12 2.56
N VAL A 81 -1.11 -11.08 3.29
CA VAL A 81 0.02 -11.96 3.00
C VAL A 81 -0.41 -13.42 3.19
N SER A 82 -0.24 -14.24 2.16
CA SER A 82 -0.55 -15.67 2.18
C SER A 82 0.69 -16.53 2.48
N THR A 83 1.88 -16.04 2.14
CA THR A 83 3.15 -16.73 2.40
C THR A 83 4.25 -15.74 2.75
N GLY A 84 5.09 -16.10 3.71
CA GLY A 84 6.35 -15.43 4.00
C GLY A 84 7.55 -16.30 3.66
N ARG A 85 8.70 -15.68 3.43
CA ARG A 85 9.99 -16.36 3.29
C ARG A 85 11.10 -15.48 3.86
N VAL A 86 11.84 -16.01 4.83
CA VAL A 86 13.05 -15.34 5.33
C VAL A 86 14.19 -15.54 4.34
N LEU A 87 14.75 -14.45 3.83
CA LEU A 87 15.96 -14.47 3.00
C LEU A 87 17.21 -14.22 3.83
N GLN A 88 17.11 -13.27 4.76
CA GLN A 88 18.18 -12.89 5.66
C GLN A 88 17.60 -12.43 7.00
N ASN A 89 18.22 -12.85 8.08
CA ASN A 89 17.90 -12.41 9.44
C ASN A 89 19.19 -12.36 10.24
N ASP A 90 19.90 -11.24 10.15
CA ASP A 90 21.14 -11.06 10.91
C ASP A 90 20.86 -11.11 12.40
N THR A 91 21.88 -11.48 13.19
CA THR A 91 21.73 -11.69 14.63
C THR A 91 22.40 -10.61 15.46
N TYR A 92 21.86 -10.35 16.64
CA TYR A 92 22.46 -9.54 17.69
C TYR A 92 22.53 -10.33 19.01
N PHE A 93 23.49 -9.97 19.87
CA PHE A 93 23.60 -10.53 21.21
C PHE A 93 22.85 -9.63 22.20
N ASN A 94 21.84 -10.19 22.87
CA ASN A 94 21.11 -9.49 23.93
C ASN A 94 21.86 -9.66 25.25
N THR A 95 22.47 -8.57 25.72
CA THR A 95 23.24 -8.57 26.97
C THR A 95 22.39 -8.69 28.22
N ALA A 96 21.08 -8.38 28.14
CA ALA A 96 20.18 -8.41 29.29
C ALA A 96 19.82 -9.83 29.72
N ASP A 97 19.70 -10.77 28.76
CA ASP A 97 19.35 -12.17 29.02
C ASP A 97 20.44 -13.16 28.59
N GLY A 98 21.52 -12.70 27.95
CA GLY A 98 22.66 -13.51 27.54
C GLY A 98 22.42 -14.36 26.29
N ASN A 99 21.34 -14.12 25.54
CA ASN A 99 20.97 -14.90 24.36
C ASN A 99 21.27 -14.16 23.04
N THR A 100 21.46 -14.91 21.96
CA THR A 100 21.53 -14.38 20.60
C THR A 100 20.17 -14.49 19.92
N TYR A 101 19.67 -13.38 19.38
CA TYR A 101 18.44 -13.33 18.59
C TYR A 101 18.75 -12.83 17.19
N GLY A 102 17.96 -13.22 16.20
CA GLY A 102 17.86 -12.51 14.93
C GLY A 102 17.15 -11.17 15.14
N ILE A 103 17.38 -10.22 14.24
CA ILE A 103 16.75 -8.91 14.31
C ILE A 103 15.29 -8.92 13.88
N LEU A 104 14.87 -9.94 13.12
CA LEU A 104 13.48 -10.12 12.74
C LEU A 104 12.71 -10.79 13.88
N HIS A 105 11.57 -10.18 14.22
CA HIS A 105 10.63 -10.66 15.21
C HIS A 105 9.20 -10.54 14.66
N SER A 106 8.30 -11.38 15.14
CA SER A 106 6.87 -11.15 15.02
C SER A 106 6.33 -10.64 16.35
N GLY A 107 5.41 -9.67 16.32
CA GLY A 107 4.80 -9.09 17.51
C GLY A 107 3.29 -8.94 17.36
N HIS A 108 2.61 -8.82 18.49
CA HIS A 108 1.16 -8.58 18.58
C HIS A 108 0.82 -7.58 19.71
N GLY A 109 -0.46 -7.26 19.86
CA GLY A 109 -0.97 -6.39 20.91
C GLY A 109 -0.83 -6.98 22.33
N PRO A 110 -0.86 -6.16 23.39
CA PRO A 110 -0.70 -6.66 24.76
C PRO A 110 -1.93 -7.38 25.33
N ASN A 111 -3.14 -7.08 24.83
CA ASN A 111 -4.39 -7.66 25.34
C ASN A 111 -5.06 -8.61 24.34
N THR A 112 -4.33 -9.03 23.30
CA THR A 112 -4.87 -9.84 22.20
C THR A 112 -5.54 -11.14 22.62
N GLU A 113 -4.96 -11.89 23.57
CA GLU A 113 -5.55 -13.15 24.05
C GLU A 113 -6.92 -12.96 24.74
N SER A 114 -7.27 -11.71 25.06
CA SER A 114 -8.55 -11.35 25.69
C SER A 114 -9.59 -10.84 24.68
N ASP A 115 -9.27 -10.75 23.39
CA ASP A 115 -10.13 -10.17 22.35
C ASP A 115 -10.49 -11.15 21.22
N PRO A 116 -11.78 -11.50 21.04
CA PRO A 116 -12.22 -12.34 19.93
C PRO A 116 -12.40 -11.60 18.58
N LEU A 117 -12.17 -10.28 18.51
CA LEU A 117 -12.49 -9.48 17.32
C LEU A 117 -11.60 -9.79 16.11
N VAL A 118 -10.34 -10.14 16.33
CA VAL A 118 -9.35 -10.23 15.25
C VAL A 118 -8.31 -11.30 15.52
N GLU A 119 -8.08 -12.16 14.53
CA GLU A 119 -6.97 -13.11 14.54
C GLU A 119 -5.63 -12.37 14.44
N GLU A 120 -4.66 -12.82 15.22
CA GLU A 120 -3.32 -12.24 15.30
C GLU A 120 -2.24 -13.28 15.02
N GLY A 121 -1.08 -12.80 14.57
CA GLY A 121 0.10 -13.64 14.45
C GLY A 121 0.80 -13.88 15.78
N PRO A 122 1.79 -14.78 15.81
CA PRO A 122 2.55 -15.08 17.02
C PRO A 122 3.42 -13.89 17.46
N ALA A 123 3.64 -13.73 18.77
CA ALA A 123 4.73 -12.90 19.29
C ALA A 123 5.96 -13.76 19.56
N LYS A 124 6.99 -13.64 18.70
CA LYS A 124 8.13 -14.55 18.73
C LYS A 124 9.38 -13.94 18.10
N PRO A 125 10.56 -14.08 18.75
CA PRO A 125 11.82 -13.78 18.09
C PRO A 125 12.21 -14.88 17.11
N ASN A 126 12.88 -14.52 16.01
CA ASN A 126 13.23 -15.45 14.94
C ASN A 126 11.98 -16.15 14.36
N PRO A 127 11.01 -15.39 13.80
CA PRO A 127 9.83 -15.98 13.19
C PRO A 127 10.27 -16.85 12.01
N SER A 128 9.60 -17.99 11.86
CA SER A 128 9.66 -18.80 10.66
C SER A 128 8.86 -18.17 9.52
N ASP A 129 9.00 -18.72 8.32
CA ASP A 129 8.19 -18.38 7.14
C ASP A 129 6.68 -18.42 7.42
N LEU A 130 6.22 -19.42 8.17
CA LEU A 130 4.83 -19.56 8.59
C LEU A 130 4.43 -18.50 9.63
N ASP A 131 5.33 -18.20 10.58
CA ASP A 131 5.09 -17.15 11.58
C ASP A 131 4.90 -15.79 10.89
N ILE A 132 5.70 -15.48 9.86
CA ILE A 132 5.55 -14.26 9.03
C ILE A 132 4.19 -14.23 8.33
N ALA A 133 3.81 -15.34 7.68
CA ALA A 133 2.53 -15.44 6.99
C ALA A 133 1.37 -15.22 7.97
N ASN A 134 1.43 -15.77 9.18
CA ASN A 134 0.39 -15.58 10.20
C ASN A 134 0.36 -14.15 10.75
N SER A 135 1.50 -13.49 10.93
CA SER A 135 1.57 -12.09 11.41
C SER A 135 1.08 -11.08 10.38
N LEU A 136 1.37 -11.28 9.11
CA LEU A 136 0.98 -10.34 8.05
C LEU A 136 -0.31 -10.76 7.31
N GLY A 137 -0.76 -12.00 7.50
CA GLY A 137 -1.91 -12.61 6.83
C GLY A 137 -3.27 -12.33 7.47
N ASN A 138 -3.39 -11.22 8.19
CA ASN A 138 -4.60 -10.81 8.88
C ASN A 138 -4.78 -9.29 8.82
N LEU A 139 -5.95 -8.79 9.21
CA LEU A 139 -6.27 -7.36 9.23
C LEU A 139 -6.10 -6.72 10.62
N ASN A 140 -5.48 -7.41 11.57
CA ASN A 140 -5.09 -6.81 12.83
C ASN A 140 -3.81 -5.99 12.65
N LEU A 141 -3.88 -4.69 12.96
CA LEU A 141 -2.78 -3.74 12.83
C LEU A 141 -1.81 -3.78 14.01
N ASN A 142 -2.13 -4.50 15.08
CA ASN A 142 -1.22 -4.81 16.17
C ASN A 142 -0.27 -5.97 15.84
N SER A 143 -0.70 -6.86 14.94
CA SER A 143 0.13 -7.95 14.41
C SER A 143 1.16 -7.42 13.40
N LEU A 144 2.40 -7.27 13.85
CA LEU A 144 3.48 -6.63 13.10
C LEU A 144 4.68 -7.57 12.91
N LEU A 145 5.46 -7.31 11.86
CA LEU A 145 6.85 -7.71 11.83
C LEU A 145 7.72 -6.58 12.36
N VAL A 146 8.54 -6.91 13.33
CA VAL A 146 9.39 -5.99 14.07
C VAL A 146 10.83 -6.28 13.68
N THR A 147 11.58 -5.25 13.29
CA THR A 147 13.01 -5.38 13.05
C THR A 147 13.78 -4.50 14.04
N ARG A 148 14.79 -5.05 14.71
CA ARG A 148 15.52 -4.33 15.77
C ARG A 148 16.78 -3.63 15.28
N GLU A 149 16.99 -2.44 15.82
CA GLU A 149 18.12 -1.51 15.64
C GLU A 149 19.55 -2.09 15.81
N ASN A 150 19.70 -3.24 16.48
CA ASN A 150 20.99 -3.74 16.96
C ASN A 150 21.70 -4.72 16.01
N GLY A 151 21.09 -5.09 14.88
CA GLY A 151 21.77 -5.86 13.84
C GLY A 151 21.70 -5.20 12.48
N ASN A 152 22.35 -5.81 11.49
CA ASN A 152 22.64 -5.14 10.23
C ASN A 152 21.50 -5.22 9.22
N THR A 153 20.98 -6.41 8.91
CA THR A 153 20.01 -6.57 7.82
C THR A 153 19.00 -7.70 8.07
N ALA A 154 17.74 -7.42 7.75
CA ALA A 154 16.68 -8.41 7.62
C ALA A 154 16.03 -8.24 6.26
N SER A 155 15.84 -9.35 5.56
CA SER A 155 15.19 -9.38 4.26
C SER A 155 14.23 -10.54 4.21
N ILE A 156 13.00 -10.25 3.78
CA ILE A 156 11.95 -11.24 3.60
C ILE A 156 11.29 -11.07 2.24
N GLU A 157 10.72 -12.15 1.73
CA GLU A 157 9.73 -12.11 0.66
C GLU A 157 8.35 -12.40 1.26
N VAL A 158 7.36 -11.60 0.88
CA VAL A 158 5.95 -11.82 1.22
C VAL A 158 5.15 -11.91 -0.07
N SER A 159 4.23 -12.86 -0.12
CA SER A 159 3.35 -13.01 -1.30
C SER A 159 1.88 -12.97 -0.94
N PHE A 160 1.08 -12.54 -1.91
CA PHE A 160 -0.38 -12.47 -1.88
C PHE A 160 -0.96 -13.60 -2.74
N ALA A 161 -2.20 -14.01 -2.46
CA ALA A 161 -2.86 -15.07 -3.22
C ALA A 161 -3.12 -14.64 -4.68
N ASN A 162 -3.56 -13.39 -4.86
CA ASN A 162 -3.89 -12.80 -6.15
C ASN A 162 -2.90 -11.70 -6.55
N PRO A 163 -2.73 -11.42 -7.87
CA PRO A 163 -1.96 -10.26 -8.32
C PRO A 163 -2.58 -8.95 -7.83
N VAL A 164 -1.73 -8.06 -7.32
CA VAL A 164 -2.09 -6.76 -6.73
C VAL A 164 -1.18 -5.67 -7.28
N ASN A 165 -1.66 -4.42 -7.29
CA ASN A 165 -0.91 -3.27 -7.80
C ASN A 165 -0.76 -2.15 -6.76
N THR A 166 -1.41 -2.25 -5.61
CA THR A 166 -1.44 -1.20 -4.60
C THR A 166 -1.18 -1.81 -3.23
N PHE A 167 -0.24 -1.24 -2.50
CA PHE A 167 0.23 -1.75 -1.22
C PHE A 167 0.12 -0.65 -0.16
N PHE A 168 -0.37 -1.03 1.01
CA PHE A 168 -0.56 -0.14 2.14
C PHE A 168 0.33 -0.62 3.27
N PHE A 169 1.20 0.27 3.73
CA PHE A 169 2.11 0.02 4.83
C PHE A 169 1.69 0.82 6.04
N TRP A 170 1.80 0.19 7.20
CA TRP A 170 1.78 0.86 8.49
C TRP A 170 3.08 0.55 9.21
N GLU A 171 3.59 1.53 9.95
CA GLU A 171 4.78 1.38 10.76
C GLU A 171 4.55 1.97 12.15
N ARG A 172 4.97 1.22 13.17
CA ARG A 172 5.10 1.72 14.53
C ARG A 172 6.45 2.43 14.66
N GLY A 173 6.46 3.68 15.14
CA GLY A 173 7.72 4.40 15.32
C GLY A 173 7.63 5.81 15.93
N GLY A 174 6.46 6.43 15.95
CA GLY A 174 6.33 7.76 16.54
C GLY A 174 6.17 7.73 18.06
N THR A 175 6.82 8.64 18.80
CA THR A 175 6.46 8.89 20.20
C THR A 175 5.06 9.52 20.27
N PRO A 176 4.17 9.08 21.18
CA PRO A 176 2.83 9.64 21.31
C PRO A 176 2.83 11.16 21.43
N GLY A 177 2.00 11.83 20.63
CA GLY A 177 1.93 13.30 20.57
C GLY A 177 3.03 13.98 19.76
N SER A 178 4.09 13.28 19.35
CA SER A 178 5.11 13.79 18.42
C SER A 178 4.56 13.98 17.00
N SER A 179 5.20 14.83 16.19
CA SER A 179 4.92 14.92 14.75
C SER A 179 5.47 13.72 13.95
N VAL A 180 6.33 12.91 14.55
CA VAL A 180 6.93 11.72 13.93
C VAL A 180 5.86 10.64 13.73
N ALA A 181 5.77 10.13 12.50
CA ALA A 181 4.82 9.11 12.08
C ALA A 181 5.47 7.73 11.91
N GLY A 182 6.70 7.65 11.40
CA GLY A 182 7.52 6.43 11.38
C GLY A 182 8.96 6.78 11.76
N ASP A 183 9.76 5.79 12.14
CA ASP A 183 11.12 5.99 12.65
C ASP A 183 12.19 5.18 11.90
N SER A 184 11.82 4.47 10.85
CA SER A 184 12.73 3.63 10.08
C SER A 184 12.58 3.78 8.56
N ASP A 185 13.52 3.21 7.83
CA ASP A 185 13.44 3.08 6.38
C ASP A 185 13.24 1.62 5.96
N LEU A 186 12.45 1.38 4.90
CA LEU A 186 12.19 0.04 4.36
C LEU A 186 12.37 0.04 2.83
N LEU A 187 13.25 -0.83 2.32
CA LEU A 187 13.34 -1.08 0.88
C LEU A 187 12.27 -2.07 0.46
N VAL A 188 11.47 -1.68 -0.53
CA VAL A 188 10.39 -2.47 -1.11
C VAL A 188 10.70 -2.74 -2.58
N GLU A 189 10.73 -4.00 -2.96
CA GLU A 189 10.90 -4.44 -4.35
C GLU A 189 9.70 -5.28 -4.77
N ALA A 190 9.02 -4.88 -5.85
CA ALA A 190 8.04 -5.74 -6.50
C ALA A 190 8.77 -6.76 -7.36
N LEU A 191 8.47 -8.04 -7.20
CA LEU A 191 9.06 -9.11 -8.01
C LEU A 191 8.12 -9.56 -9.12
N SER A 192 8.67 -10.13 -10.17
CA SER A 192 7.90 -10.90 -11.15
C SER A 192 7.32 -12.16 -10.53
N ASP A 193 6.31 -12.76 -11.17
CA ASP A 193 5.62 -13.96 -10.66
C ASP A 193 6.55 -15.16 -10.43
N ASP A 194 7.69 -15.23 -11.14
CA ASP A 194 8.71 -16.26 -10.96
C ASP A 194 9.77 -15.91 -9.89
N GLY A 195 9.66 -14.73 -9.27
CA GLY A 195 10.57 -14.20 -8.26
C GLY A 195 11.95 -13.81 -8.77
N SER A 196 12.21 -13.89 -10.08
CA SER A 196 13.57 -13.75 -10.64
C SER A 196 13.96 -12.31 -10.95
N THR A 197 12.98 -11.48 -11.30
CA THR A 197 13.19 -10.12 -11.78
C THR A 197 12.52 -9.10 -10.87
N VAL A 198 13.26 -8.06 -10.47
CA VAL A 198 12.73 -6.88 -9.79
C VAL A 198 12.01 -6.01 -10.83
N LEU A 199 10.70 -5.87 -10.68
CA LEU A 199 9.85 -5.05 -11.54
C LEU A 199 9.96 -3.57 -11.20
N ALA A 200 9.94 -3.25 -9.91
CA ALA A 200 10.04 -1.89 -9.38
C ALA A 200 10.68 -1.90 -8.00
N THR A 201 11.34 -0.80 -7.65
CA THR A 201 11.98 -0.60 -6.35
C THR A 201 11.54 0.75 -5.76
N TYR A 202 11.27 0.77 -4.46
CA TYR A 202 10.98 1.98 -3.71
C TYR A 202 11.55 1.87 -2.31
N LYS A 203 12.28 2.89 -1.85
CA LYS A 203 12.70 2.98 -0.45
C LYS A 203 11.72 3.88 0.27
N ILE A 204 10.91 3.31 1.15
CA ILE A 204 10.10 4.07 2.10
C ILE A 204 11.08 4.69 3.09
N LEU A 205 11.15 6.02 3.13
CA LEU A 205 11.92 6.75 4.13
C LEU A 205 11.01 7.08 5.31
N ARG A 206 11.57 7.16 6.52
CA ARG A 206 10.83 7.60 7.72
C ARG A 206 10.02 8.90 7.53
N ALA A 207 10.52 9.81 6.70
CA ALA A 207 9.89 11.09 6.39
C ALA A 207 8.68 10.98 5.43
N ASN A 208 8.46 9.82 4.80
CA ASN A 208 7.34 9.61 3.88
C ASN A 208 6.06 9.18 4.60
N TYR A 209 6.15 8.72 5.85
CA TYR A 209 4.98 8.31 6.61
C TYR A 209 4.09 9.49 7.02
N THR A 210 2.78 9.27 6.94
CA THR A 210 1.76 10.15 7.50
C THR A 210 1.06 9.49 8.68
N LYS A 211 0.64 10.26 9.68
CA LYS A 211 -0.03 9.71 10.86
C LYS A 211 -1.32 8.98 10.49
N ALA A 212 -1.47 7.76 10.98
CA ALA A 212 -2.66 6.93 10.78
C ALA A 212 -3.81 7.25 11.76
N GLY A 213 -3.54 8.01 12.82
CA GLY A 213 -4.57 8.54 13.73
C GLY A 213 -4.93 7.64 14.92
N TYR A 214 -4.11 6.63 15.22
CA TYR A 214 -4.26 5.74 16.38
C TYR A 214 -2.87 5.38 16.95
N ASN A 215 -2.86 4.81 18.16
CA ASN A 215 -1.65 4.32 18.82
C ASN A 215 -1.76 2.83 19.11
N ILE A 216 -0.63 2.13 19.16
CA ILE A 216 -0.57 0.74 19.62
C ILE A 216 0.64 0.51 20.54
N SER A 217 0.58 -0.58 21.29
CA SER A 217 1.70 -1.20 22.00
C SER A 217 1.93 -2.56 21.38
N THR A 218 3.18 -3.02 21.44
CA THR A 218 3.57 -4.31 20.85
C THR A 218 4.35 -5.13 21.85
N ILE A 219 4.05 -6.41 21.91
CA ILE A 219 4.78 -7.40 22.70
C ILE A 219 5.47 -8.40 21.77
N VAL A 220 6.73 -8.68 22.08
CA VAL A 220 7.56 -9.78 21.55
C VAL A 220 8.34 -10.38 22.74
N PRO A 221 7.82 -11.35 23.49
CA PRO A 221 8.55 -11.90 24.62
C PRO A 221 9.78 -12.71 24.18
N PRO A 222 10.92 -12.68 24.90
CA PRO A 222 11.27 -11.77 26.00
C PRO A 222 11.90 -10.45 25.53
N VAL A 223 11.90 -10.18 24.23
CA VAL A 223 12.67 -9.14 23.54
C VAL A 223 12.11 -7.72 23.67
N LEU A 224 10.78 -7.58 23.71
CA LEU A 224 10.09 -6.29 23.67
C LEU A 224 8.74 -6.37 24.38
N ASN A 225 8.43 -5.35 25.17
CA ASN A 225 7.08 -5.03 25.59
C ASN A 225 7.05 -3.50 25.76
N ASN A 226 6.55 -2.79 24.75
CA ASN A 226 6.69 -1.33 24.71
C ASN A 226 5.52 -0.64 23.99
N GLY A 227 5.27 0.61 24.37
CA GLY A 227 4.18 1.46 23.92
C GLY A 227 3.87 2.55 24.96
N PRO A 228 3.03 3.54 24.63
CA PRO A 228 2.33 3.72 23.36
C PRO A 228 3.26 4.21 22.23
N PHE A 229 2.93 3.91 20.98
CA PHE A 229 3.54 4.50 19.79
C PHE A 229 2.49 5.01 18.82
N ASN A 230 2.75 6.16 18.17
CA ASN A 230 2.00 6.58 17.00
C ASN A 230 2.26 5.61 15.85
N ILE A 231 1.26 5.45 15.01
CA ILE A 231 1.37 4.73 13.76
C ILE A 231 1.49 5.66 12.56
N GLY A 232 2.48 5.38 11.73
CA GLY A 232 2.68 5.94 10.40
C GLY A 232 2.02 5.05 9.36
N SER A 233 1.60 5.66 8.26
CA SER A 233 0.98 4.99 7.12
C SER A 233 1.44 5.61 5.81
N ILE A 234 1.61 4.77 4.79
CA ILE A 234 1.95 5.16 3.43
C ILE A 234 1.45 4.12 2.43
N GLY A 235 0.88 4.59 1.33
CA GLY A 235 0.50 3.75 0.20
C GLY A 235 1.55 3.85 -0.90
N ILE A 236 1.80 2.75 -1.61
CA ILE A 236 2.59 2.74 -2.84
C ILE A 236 1.85 1.96 -3.92
N SER A 237 1.84 2.46 -5.16
CA SER A 237 1.14 1.83 -6.29
C SER A 237 2.08 1.59 -7.47
N LEU A 238 1.95 0.45 -8.12
CA LEU A 238 2.64 0.08 -9.37
C LEU A 238 1.92 0.59 -10.62
N GLY A 239 0.83 1.37 -10.46
CA GLY A 239 -0.03 1.77 -11.58
C GLY A 239 -0.72 0.56 -12.20
N ASP A 240 -0.53 0.36 -13.51
CA ASP A 240 -1.23 -0.68 -14.28
C ASP A 240 -0.55 -2.06 -14.25
N ILE A 241 0.58 -2.18 -13.54
CA ILE A 241 1.31 -3.44 -13.40
C ILE A 241 0.93 -4.08 -12.07
N THR A 242 0.81 -5.41 -12.07
CA THR A 242 0.54 -6.20 -10.87
C THR A 242 1.73 -7.11 -10.54
N THR A 243 1.82 -7.48 -9.26
CA THR A 243 2.72 -8.52 -8.76
C THR A 243 2.01 -9.31 -7.67
N LYS A 244 2.49 -10.53 -7.40
CA LYS A 244 2.10 -11.28 -6.21
C LYS A 244 3.09 -11.16 -5.06
N THR A 245 4.31 -10.70 -5.30
CA THR A 245 5.41 -10.85 -4.33
C THR A 245 6.16 -9.53 -4.13
N LEU A 246 6.35 -9.17 -2.87
CA LEU A 246 7.26 -8.11 -2.47
C LEU A 246 8.47 -8.70 -1.77
N ARG A 247 9.67 -8.19 -2.09
CA ARG A 247 10.83 -8.30 -1.20
C ARG A 247 10.90 -7.06 -0.34
N LEU A 248 11.00 -7.25 0.97
CA LEU A 248 11.05 -6.21 1.99
C LEU A 248 12.38 -6.33 2.71
N THR A 249 13.21 -5.30 2.63
CA THR A 249 14.55 -5.30 3.23
C THR A 249 14.72 -4.11 4.16
N SER A 250 15.00 -4.41 5.41
CA SER A 250 15.45 -3.48 6.43
C SER A 250 16.96 -3.58 6.54
N THR A 251 17.64 -2.44 6.43
CA THR A 251 19.08 -2.34 6.66
C THR A 251 19.35 -1.24 7.67
N ASN A 252 20.24 -1.50 8.60
CA ASN A 252 20.70 -0.50 9.54
C ASN A 252 21.33 0.69 8.79
N ASN A 253 20.63 1.82 8.77
CA ASN A 253 21.08 3.04 8.10
C ASN A 253 21.74 4.03 9.06
N ASN A 254 22.18 3.58 10.25
CA ASN A 254 22.82 4.42 11.27
C ASN A 254 24.27 4.76 10.88
N LEU A 255 24.42 5.57 9.84
CA LEU A 255 25.63 6.28 9.49
C LEU A 255 25.83 7.47 10.46
N GLY A 256 26.10 7.18 11.74
CA GLY A 256 26.70 8.12 12.68
C GLY A 256 25.84 9.30 13.21
N ALA A 257 24.51 9.28 13.07
CA ALA A 257 23.64 10.33 13.64
C ALA A 257 22.82 9.79 14.83
N ALA A 258 22.80 10.58 15.92
CA ALA A 258 22.11 10.29 17.18
C ALA A 258 20.55 10.24 17.12
N ASN A 259 19.98 10.21 15.92
CA ASN A 259 18.53 10.05 15.66
C ASN A 259 18.33 8.77 14.83
N GLY A 260 18.56 7.63 15.50
CA GLY A 260 18.72 6.33 14.88
C GLY A 260 17.49 5.83 14.12
N ASP A 261 17.76 5.11 13.03
CA ASP A 261 16.84 4.14 12.43
C ASP A 261 16.67 2.99 13.43
N ASN A 262 15.46 2.83 13.99
CA ASN A 262 15.17 1.81 15.00
C ASN A 262 14.81 0.43 14.38
N GLY A 263 14.77 0.38 13.05
CA GLY A 263 14.25 -0.73 12.25
C GLY A 263 12.72 -0.70 12.14
N PRO A 264 12.15 -1.02 10.96
CA PRO A 264 10.71 -1.01 10.74
C PRO A 264 9.98 -2.05 11.58
N ASP A 265 8.88 -1.59 12.17
CA ASP A 265 7.86 -2.37 12.83
C ASP A 265 6.57 -2.28 12.03
N PHE A 266 6.41 -3.13 11.03
CA PHE A 266 5.48 -2.87 9.94
C PHE A 266 4.38 -3.92 9.77
N LYS A 267 3.28 -3.44 9.19
CA LYS A 267 2.22 -4.22 8.55
C LYS A 267 2.21 -3.89 7.07
N VAL A 268 1.92 -4.87 6.23
CA VAL A 268 1.57 -4.64 4.83
C VAL A 268 0.30 -5.40 4.47
N VAL A 269 -0.61 -4.72 3.77
CA VAL A 269 -1.73 -5.34 3.05
C VAL A 269 -1.77 -4.77 1.65
N ALA A 270 -2.47 -5.44 0.74
CA ALA A 270 -2.54 -5.02 -0.64
C ALA A 270 -3.97 -4.97 -1.16
N ALA A 271 -4.14 -4.36 -2.32
CA ALA A 271 -5.36 -4.44 -3.10
C ALA A 271 -5.02 -4.32 -4.59
N ASN A 272 -5.92 -4.83 -5.41
CA ASN A 272 -5.92 -4.53 -6.83
C ASN A 272 -6.87 -3.37 -7.08
N VAL A 273 -6.32 -2.19 -7.38
CA VAL A 273 -7.06 -0.94 -7.53
C VAL A 273 -6.91 -0.45 -8.95
N THR A 274 -8.01 -0.40 -9.68
CA THR A 274 -8.04 0.28 -10.99
C THR A 274 -8.04 1.79 -10.73
N VAL A 275 -6.89 2.43 -10.92
CA VAL A 275 -6.82 3.89 -10.92
C VAL A 275 -7.15 4.36 -12.35
N PRO A 276 -8.21 5.15 -12.57
CA PRO A 276 -8.49 5.68 -13.90
C PRO A 276 -7.29 6.53 -14.35
N GLU A 277 -6.70 6.20 -15.50
CA GLU A 277 -5.57 6.98 -16.01
C GLU A 277 -5.96 8.45 -16.14
N PRO A 278 -5.07 9.42 -15.83
CA PRO A 278 -5.33 10.84 -16.04
C PRO A 278 -5.81 11.18 -17.46
N GLY A 279 -5.35 10.41 -18.46
CA GLY A 279 -5.78 10.54 -19.85
C GLY A 279 -7.26 10.22 -20.09
N SER A 280 -7.84 9.27 -19.34
CA SER A 280 -9.26 8.91 -19.44
C SER A 280 -10.18 10.04 -18.94
N LEU A 281 -9.76 10.74 -17.87
CA LEU A 281 -10.45 11.92 -17.35
C LEU A 281 -10.33 13.10 -18.32
N MET A 282 -9.16 13.30 -18.93
CA MET A 282 -8.95 14.36 -19.92
C MET A 282 -9.71 14.08 -21.22
N ALA A 283 -9.80 12.82 -21.67
CA ALA A 283 -10.58 12.41 -22.82
C ALA A 283 -12.09 12.61 -22.60
N LEU A 284 -12.59 12.35 -21.39
CA LEU A 284 -13.97 12.64 -21.02
C LEU A 284 -14.25 14.15 -20.97
N LEU A 285 -13.30 14.95 -20.46
CA LEU A 285 -13.38 16.41 -20.47
C LEU A 285 -13.37 16.98 -21.89
N LEU A 286 -12.51 16.45 -22.78
CA LEU A 286 -12.48 16.83 -24.20
C LEU A 286 -13.75 16.42 -24.94
N ALA A 287 -14.28 15.22 -24.70
CA ALA A 287 -15.51 14.74 -25.30
C ALA A 287 -16.73 15.56 -24.87
N THR A 288 -16.79 15.98 -23.60
CA THR A 288 -17.87 16.86 -23.10
C THR A 288 -17.78 18.28 -23.67
N VAL A 289 -16.58 18.84 -23.79
CA VAL A 289 -16.36 20.17 -24.41
C VAL A 289 -16.71 20.16 -25.91
N LEU A 290 -16.30 19.12 -26.65
CA LEU A 290 -16.58 18.98 -28.08
C LEU A 290 -18.07 18.64 -28.36
N GLY A 291 -18.70 17.84 -27.49
CA GLY A 291 -20.13 17.53 -27.58
C GLY A 291 -21.03 18.74 -27.28
N GLY A 292 -20.61 19.62 -26.36
CA GLY A 292 -21.29 20.90 -26.09
C GLY A 292 -21.24 21.87 -27.27
N LEU A 293 -20.12 21.90 -28.00
CA LEU A 293 -19.96 22.74 -29.20
C LEU A 293 -20.76 22.24 -30.42
N HIS A 294 -21.07 20.94 -30.49
CA HIS A 294 -21.95 20.40 -31.54
C HIS A 294 -23.44 20.70 -31.31
N LYS A 295 -23.89 20.79 -30.05
CA LYS A 295 -25.29 21.11 -29.74
C LYS A 295 -25.64 22.59 -29.92
N SER A 296 -24.67 23.51 -29.79
CA SER A 296 -24.94 24.96 -29.91
C SER A 296 -25.14 25.46 -31.35
N LYS A 297 -24.89 24.61 -32.36
CA LYS A 297 -25.10 24.97 -33.78
C LYS A 297 -26.49 24.64 -34.34
N ASN A 298 -27.33 23.91 -33.61
CA ASN A 298 -28.68 23.52 -34.07
C ASN A 298 -29.83 24.33 -33.45
N TRP A 299 -29.54 25.38 -32.68
CA TRP A 299 -30.58 26.27 -32.14
C TRP A 299 -30.65 27.57 -32.95
N LYS A 300 -31.10 27.52 -34.20
CA LYS A 300 -31.75 28.62 -34.93
C LYS A 300 -32.51 28.07 -36.14
N SER A 301 -33.78 27.73 -35.93
CA SER A 301 -34.88 27.88 -36.90
C SER A 301 -36.16 27.42 -36.22
N ASP A 302 -36.88 28.37 -35.63
CA ASP A 302 -38.31 28.64 -35.86
C ASP A 302 -38.68 29.96 -35.15
#